data_AF-A0A2H0TB41-F1
#
_entry.id   AF-A0A2H0TB41-F1
#
_cell.length_a   1.000
_cell.length_b   1.000
_cell.length_c   1.000
_cell.angle_alpha   90.00
_cell.angle_beta   90.00
_cell.angle_gamma   90.00
#
_symmetry.space_group_name_H-M   'P 1'
#
loop_
_entity.id
_entity.type
_entity.pdbx_description
1 polymer ?
#
loop_
_entity_poly.entity_id
_entity_poly.type
_entity_poly.pdbx_seq_one_letter_code
_entity_poly.pdbx_strand_id
1 'polypeptide(L)'
;MKYYKIQFGFNESEYLPITANELPKALALFMEKTGRGIFESGAIRGQDIMRIVEDWHRAKSWHQGYKMLPEDFEEIKPLQEKYRETYNKAKLIAEFALKENRRDLLSKPPLEAFKELPQREMPKQISEGVKKLADKFKYNDP
;
A
#
# COMPACT_ATOMS: atom_id res chain seq x y z
N MET A 1 -13.20 -3.26 5.12
CA MET A 1 -11.82 -3.81 5.07
C MET A 1 -11.25 -3.53 3.68
N LYS A 2 -9.94 -3.25 3.55
CA LYS A 2 -9.33 -2.94 2.24
C LYS A 2 -8.68 -4.19 1.65
N TYR A 3 -8.77 -4.33 0.33
CA TYR A 3 -8.33 -5.51 -0.40
C TYR A 3 -7.31 -5.14 -1.48
N TYR A 4 -6.28 -5.96 -1.60
CA TYR A 4 -5.23 -5.80 -2.60
C TYR A 4 -5.03 -7.12 -3.32
N LYS A 5 -4.31 -7.10 -4.42
CA LYS A 5 -3.93 -8.29 -5.16
C LYS A 5 -2.46 -8.23 -5.56
N ILE A 6 -1.80 -9.38 -5.45
CA ILE A 6 -0.44 -9.60 -5.91
C ILE A 6 -0.54 -10.14 -7.33
N GLN A 7 -0.13 -9.36 -8.31
CA GLN A 7 -0.13 -9.80 -9.71
C GLN A 7 1.19 -10.47 -10.04
N PHE A 8 1.10 -11.68 -10.60
CA PHE A 8 2.26 -12.52 -10.94
C PHE A 8 2.28 -12.96 -12.40
N GLY A 9 1.33 -12.48 -13.19
CA GLY A 9 1.30 -12.68 -14.62
C GLY A 9 0.53 -11.57 -15.33
N PHE A 10 0.42 -11.69 -16.65
CA PHE A 10 -0.16 -10.68 -17.53
C PHE A 10 -1.66 -10.88 -17.71
N ASN A 11 -2.19 -12.08 -17.43
CA ASN A 11 -3.61 -12.37 -17.56
C ASN A 11 -4.39 -11.80 -16.36
N GLU A 12 -5.67 -11.48 -16.59
CA GLU A 12 -6.57 -10.94 -15.56
C GLU A 12 -6.82 -11.92 -14.40
N SER A 13 -6.60 -13.21 -14.61
CA SER A 13 -6.73 -14.27 -13.60
C SER A 13 -5.44 -14.58 -12.83
N GLU A 14 -4.30 -14.02 -13.25
CA GLU A 14 -2.99 -14.33 -12.67
C GLU A 14 -2.66 -13.38 -11.50
N TYR A 15 -3.46 -13.49 -10.45
CA TYR A 15 -3.26 -12.75 -9.22
C TYR A 15 -3.59 -13.56 -7.97
N LEU A 16 -2.98 -13.17 -6.85
CA LEU A 16 -3.26 -13.69 -5.52
C LEU A 16 -3.96 -12.59 -4.70
N PRO A 17 -5.23 -12.76 -4.31
CA PRO A 17 -5.92 -11.77 -3.50
C PRO A 17 -5.38 -11.78 -2.07
N ILE A 18 -5.20 -10.59 -1.49
CA ILE A 18 -4.69 -10.40 -0.13
C ILE A 18 -5.50 -9.33 0.61
N THR A 19 -5.48 -9.39 1.92
CA THR A 19 -6.07 -8.35 2.76
C THR A 19 -5.08 -7.23 3.05
N ALA A 20 -5.57 -6.08 3.51
CA ALA A 20 -4.71 -4.99 3.97
C ALA A 20 -3.75 -5.40 5.11
N ASN A 21 -4.09 -6.44 5.87
CA ASN A 21 -3.24 -6.96 6.95
C ASN A 21 -1.99 -7.66 6.42
N GLU A 22 -2.10 -8.28 5.25
CA GLU A 22 -1.01 -9.01 4.61
C GLU A 22 -0.13 -8.12 3.71
N LEU A 23 -0.57 -6.88 3.48
CA LEU A 23 0.10 -5.96 2.58
C LEU A 23 1.56 -5.66 2.97
N PRO A 24 1.93 -5.43 4.26
CA PRO A 24 3.33 -5.23 4.63
C PRO A 24 4.21 -6.43 4.26
N LYS A 25 3.70 -7.65 4.51
CA LYS A 25 4.39 -8.90 4.16
C LYS A 25 4.56 -9.05 2.64
N ALA A 26 3.51 -8.76 1.87
CA ALA A 26 3.58 -8.78 0.41
C ALA A 26 4.60 -7.78 -0.14
N LEU A 27 4.63 -6.56 0.42
CA LEU A 27 5.57 -5.53 0.03
C LEU A 27 7.01 -5.88 0.38
N ALA A 28 7.26 -6.41 1.58
CA ALA A 28 8.59 -6.85 1.98
C ALA A 28 9.12 -7.94 1.04
N LEU A 29 8.28 -8.95 0.76
CA LEU A 29 8.61 -10.02 -0.17
C LEU A 29 8.86 -9.51 -1.61
N PHE A 30 8.08 -8.52 -2.06
CA PHE A 30 8.27 -7.87 -3.35
C PHE A 30 9.57 -7.07 -3.42
N MET A 31 9.99 -6.42 -2.34
CA MET A 31 11.23 -5.64 -2.26
C MET A 31 12.47 -6.53 -2.21
N GLU A 32 12.44 -7.60 -1.42
CA GLU A 32 13.56 -8.54 -1.28
C GLU A 32 13.80 -9.36 -2.55
N LYS A 33 12.76 -9.55 -3.40
CA LYS A 33 12.78 -10.38 -4.62
C LYS A 33 13.27 -11.81 -4.40
N THR A 34 13.26 -12.28 -3.16
CA THR A 34 13.74 -13.60 -2.76
C THR A 34 12.76 -14.26 -1.79
N GLY A 35 12.90 -15.57 -1.59
CA GLY A 35 12.05 -16.31 -0.65
C GLY A 35 10.61 -16.54 -1.13
N ARG A 36 9.80 -17.08 -0.21
CA ARG A 36 8.39 -17.46 -0.43
C ARG A 36 7.52 -16.87 0.69
N GLY A 37 6.44 -16.20 0.30
CA GLY A 37 5.38 -15.78 1.22
C GLY A 37 4.21 -16.74 1.20
N ILE A 38 3.62 -16.97 2.37
CA ILE A 38 2.35 -17.68 2.54
C ILE A 38 1.31 -16.65 2.96
N PHE A 39 0.20 -16.59 2.23
CA PHE A 39 -0.93 -15.71 2.43
C PHE A 39 -2.19 -16.55 2.59
N GLU A 40 -3.27 -15.95 3.06
CA GLU A 40 -4.56 -16.62 3.25
C GLU A 40 -5.05 -17.30 1.96
N SER A 41 -4.87 -16.62 0.82
CA SER A 41 -5.31 -17.11 -0.49
C SER A 41 -4.31 -18.02 -1.21
N GLY A 42 -3.14 -18.29 -0.62
CA GLY A 42 -2.11 -19.14 -1.22
C GLY A 42 -0.69 -18.63 -1.04
N ALA A 43 0.25 -19.14 -1.82
CA ALA A 43 1.68 -18.83 -1.68
C ALA A 43 2.29 -18.31 -2.98
N ILE A 44 3.29 -17.44 -2.85
CA ILE A 44 3.99 -16.83 -3.99
C ILE A 44 5.47 -16.59 -3.65
N ARG A 45 6.36 -16.67 -4.65
CA ARG A 45 7.78 -16.32 -4.50
C ARG A 45 7.96 -14.83 -4.77
N GLY A 46 8.85 -14.16 -4.03
CA GLY A 46 9.05 -12.71 -4.19
C GLY A 46 9.49 -12.29 -5.60
N GLN A 47 10.27 -13.15 -6.27
CA GLN A 47 10.71 -12.93 -7.66
C GLN A 47 9.56 -12.98 -8.68
N ASP A 48 8.47 -13.69 -8.41
CA ASP A 48 7.34 -13.84 -9.34
C ASP A 48 6.36 -12.66 -9.22
N ILE A 49 6.49 -11.83 -8.18
CA ILE A 49 5.61 -10.68 -7.98
C ILE A 49 5.99 -9.58 -8.97
N MET A 50 5.06 -9.25 -9.86
CA MET A 50 5.20 -8.16 -10.83
C MET A 50 4.76 -6.82 -10.24
N ARG A 51 3.60 -6.79 -9.58
CA ARG A 51 3.04 -5.61 -8.92
C ARG A 51 2.06 -5.99 -7.81
N ILE A 52 1.85 -5.07 -6.88
CA ILE A 52 0.82 -5.16 -5.85
C ILE A 52 -0.09 -3.95 -6.03
N VAL A 53 -1.37 -4.20 -6.27
CA VAL A 53 -2.36 -3.15 -6.60
C VAL A 53 -3.64 -3.37 -5.81
N GLU A 54 -4.50 -2.37 -5.79
CA GLU A 54 -5.82 -2.45 -5.20
C GLU A 54 -6.70 -3.49 -5.91
N ASP A 55 -7.52 -4.19 -5.14
CA ASP A 55 -8.51 -5.14 -5.65
C ASP A 55 -9.90 -4.49 -5.60
N TRP A 56 -10.20 -3.68 -6.63
CA TRP A 56 -11.48 -2.97 -6.75
C TRP A 56 -12.66 -3.92 -6.92
N HIS A 57 -12.47 -5.02 -7.65
CA HIS A 57 -13.49 -6.05 -7.81
C HIS A 57 -13.94 -6.60 -6.46
N ARG A 58 -13.00 -6.99 -5.60
CA ARG A 58 -13.34 -7.46 -4.26
C ARG A 58 -13.89 -6.35 -3.37
N ALA A 59 -13.34 -5.14 -3.48
CA ALA A 59 -13.81 -3.99 -2.69
C ALA A 59 -15.28 -3.61 -2.99
N LYS A 60 -15.71 -3.75 -4.24
CA LYS A 60 -17.05 -3.40 -4.71
C LYS A 60 -17.95 -4.62 -4.94
N SER A 61 -17.46 -5.82 -4.60
CA SER A 61 -18.15 -7.09 -4.84
C SER A 61 -18.54 -7.33 -6.30
N TRP A 62 -17.74 -6.82 -7.24
CA TRP A 62 -17.91 -7.07 -8.67
C TRP A 62 -17.38 -8.46 -9.04
N HIS A 63 -18.01 -9.08 -10.04
CA HIS A 63 -17.54 -10.34 -10.59
C HIS A 63 -16.14 -10.19 -11.21
N GLN A 64 -15.29 -11.20 -11.07
CA GLN A 64 -13.89 -11.13 -11.54
C GLN A 64 -13.76 -10.84 -13.05
N GLY A 65 -14.69 -11.36 -13.87
CA GLY A 65 -14.72 -11.10 -15.31
C GLY A 65 -15.34 -9.76 -15.71
N TYR A 66 -15.76 -8.94 -14.73
CA TYR A 66 -16.32 -7.62 -15.00
C TYR A 66 -15.24 -6.67 -15.46
N LYS A 67 -15.44 -6.05 -16.63
CA LYS A 67 -14.58 -4.97 -17.11
C LYS A 67 -15.13 -3.65 -16.59
N MET A 68 -14.29 -2.93 -15.84
CA MET A 68 -14.65 -1.62 -15.32
C MET A 68 -14.92 -0.63 -16.47
N LEU A 69 -16.03 0.08 -16.36
CA LEU A 69 -16.44 1.17 -17.22
C LEU A 69 -15.94 2.52 -16.66
N PRO A 70 -15.91 3.60 -17.45
CA PRO A 70 -15.51 4.93 -16.98
C PRO A 70 -16.23 5.39 -15.71
N GLU A 71 -17.51 5.06 -15.57
CA GLU A 71 -18.35 5.43 -14.43
C GLU A 71 -17.86 4.76 -13.13
N ASP A 72 -17.40 3.51 -13.22
CA ASP A 72 -16.84 2.78 -12.08
C ASP A 72 -15.59 3.46 -11.54
N PHE A 73 -14.78 4.07 -12.41
CA PHE A 73 -13.58 4.80 -12.01
C PHE A 73 -13.93 6.04 -11.18
N GLU A 74 -15.00 6.74 -11.54
CA GLU A 74 -15.50 7.87 -10.74
C GLU A 74 -16.06 7.40 -9.38
N GLU A 75 -16.67 6.21 -9.32
CA GLU A 75 -17.11 5.64 -8.04
C GLU A 75 -15.97 5.26 -7.10
N ILE A 76 -14.84 4.76 -7.61
CA ILE A 76 -13.71 4.34 -6.76
C ILE A 76 -12.77 5.50 -6.41
N LYS A 77 -12.78 6.59 -7.17
CA LYS A 77 -11.96 7.79 -6.97
C LYS A 77 -11.94 8.30 -5.52
N PRO A 78 -13.08 8.46 -4.81
CA PRO A 78 -13.07 8.88 -3.41
C PRO A 78 -12.42 7.86 -2.44
N LEU A 79 -12.27 6.59 -2.86
CA LEU A 79 -11.64 5.54 -2.06
C LEU A 79 -10.13 5.45 -2.30
N GLN A 80 -9.65 5.89 -3.46
CA GLN A 80 -8.24 5.77 -3.86
C GLN A 80 -7.28 6.37 -2.83
N GLU A 81 -7.59 7.56 -2.30
CA GLU A 81 -6.72 8.20 -1.31
C GLU A 81 -6.55 7.34 -0.06
N LYS A 82 -7.65 6.79 0.47
CA LYS A 82 -7.61 5.91 1.64
C LYS A 82 -6.82 4.63 1.38
N TYR A 83 -6.90 4.09 0.17
CA TYR A 83 -6.12 2.91 -0.22
C TYR A 83 -4.64 3.24 -0.35
N ARG A 84 -4.32 4.38 -0.96
CA ARG A 84 -2.95 4.89 -1.09
C ARG A 84 -2.31 5.14 0.28
N GLU A 85 -3.03 5.75 1.21
CA GLU A 85 -2.55 5.92 2.60
C GLU A 85 -2.22 4.58 3.26
N THR A 86 -3.06 3.57 3.07
CA THR A 86 -2.86 2.23 3.65
C THR A 86 -1.66 1.55 3.02
N TYR A 87 -1.51 1.66 1.70
CA TYR A 87 -0.35 1.18 0.98
C TYR A 87 0.93 1.84 1.47
N ASN A 88 0.94 3.17 1.63
CA ASN A 88 2.09 3.91 2.10
C ASN A 88 2.48 3.51 3.53
N LYS A 89 1.52 3.34 4.44
CA LYS A 89 1.79 2.85 5.80
C LYS A 89 2.37 1.44 5.79
N ALA A 90 1.80 0.54 4.99
CA ALA A 90 2.30 -0.82 4.84
C ALA A 90 3.71 -0.86 4.24
N LYS A 91 3.99 0.03 3.28
CA LYS A 91 5.32 0.20 2.69
C LYS A 91 6.34 0.64 3.72
N LEU A 92 6.01 1.61 4.58
CA LEU A 92 6.90 2.05 5.66
C LEU A 92 7.20 0.90 6.65
N ILE A 93 6.19 0.10 7.02
CA ILE A 93 6.38 -1.09 7.87
C ILE A 93 7.33 -2.07 7.19
N ALA A 94 7.10 -2.38 5.91
CA ALA A 94 7.93 -3.30 5.14
C ALA A 94 9.38 -2.82 5.06
N GLU A 95 9.62 -1.57 4.65
CA GLU A 95 10.95 -0.98 4.55
C GLU A 95 11.69 -1.01 5.89
N PHE A 96 11.02 -0.66 6.98
CA PHE A 96 11.61 -0.68 8.31
C PHE A 96 11.93 -2.11 8.78
N ALA A 97 11.01 -3.05 8.58
CA ALA A 97 11.20 -4.45 8.94
C ALA A 97 12.40 -5.06 8.20
N LEU A 98 12.60 -4.71 6.93
CA LEU A 98 13.75 -5.16 6.15
C LEU A 98 15.05 -4.49 6.61
N LYS A 99 15.04 -3.18 6.82
CA LYS A 99 16.23 -2.42 7.21
C LYS A 99 16.77 -2.83 8.59
N GLU A 100 15.88 -3.00 9.56
CA GLU A 100 16.24 -3.32 10.95
C GLU A 100 16.19 -4.83 11.23
N ASN A 101 16.00 -5.67 10.20
CA ASN A 101 15.82 -7.12 10.31
C ASN A 101 14.70 -7.55 11.29
N ARG A 102 13.67 -6.71 11.43
CA ARG A 102 12.50 -6.90 12.31
C ARG A 102 11.35 -7.60 11.57
N ARG A 103 11.60 -8.82 11.08
CA ARG A 103 10.59 -9.61 10.35
C ARG A 103 9.35 -9.96 11.19
N ASP A 104 9.45 -9.87 12.52
CA ASP A 104 8.32 -10.01 13.44
C ASP A 104 7.19 -9.00 13.14
N LEU A 105 7.53 -7.80 12.68
CA LEU A 105 6.56 -6.75 12.34
C LEU A 105 5.67 -7.12 11.16
N LEU A 106 6.13 -7.99 10.26
CA LEU A 106 5.39 -8.42 9.07
C LEU A 106 4.28 -9.43 9.39
N SER A 107 4.31 -9.99 10.59
CA SER A 107 3.29 -10.95 11.06
C SER A 107 2.26 -10.30 11.99
N LYS A 108 2.48 -9.04 12.39
CA LYS A 108 1.58 -8.28 13.25
C LYS A 108 0.51 -7.56 12.42
N PRO A 109 -0.67 -7.28 13.01
CA PRO A 109 -1.62 -6.35 12.41
C PRO A 109 -0.93 -5.01 12.09
N PRO A 110 -1.17 -4.41 10.91
CA PRO A 110 -0.47 -3.18 10.50
C PRO A 110 -0.62 -2.01 11.48
N LEU A 111 -1.76 -1.91 12.17
CA LEU A 111 -2.01 -0.89 13.19
C LEU A 111 -1.07 -1.01 14.39
N GLU A 112 -0.68 -2.23 14.77
CA GLU A 112 0.24 -2.49 15.88
C GLU A 112 1.68 -2.31 15.42
N ALA A 113 2.03 -2.89 14.27
CA ALA A 113 3.36 -2.74 13.67
C ALA A 113 3.72 -1.27 13.42
N PHE A 114 2.75 -0.44 13.02
CA PHE A 114 2.98 0.98 12.79
C PHE A 114 3.33 1.76 14.07
N LYS A 115 2.85 1.33 15.24
CA LYS A 115 3.17 1.98 16.54
C LYS A 115 4.62 1.74 16.97
N GLU A 116 5.21 0.65 16.52
CA GLU A 116 6.61 0.29 16.80
C GLU A 116 7.60 0.97 15.86
N LEU A 117 7.11 1.62 14.80
CA LEU A 117 7.98 2.43 13.96
C LEU A 117 8.50 3.62 14.75
N PRO A 118 9.79 3.98 14.62
CA PRO A 118 10.29 5.22 15.18
C PRO A 118 9.43 6.35 14.60
N GLN A 119 8.88 7.19 15.48
CA GLN A 119 8.20 8.40 15.03
C GLN A 119 9.24 9.19 14.24
N ARG A 120 9.12 9.20 12.91
CA ARG A 120 9.92 10.09 12.09
C ARG A 120 9.57 11.48 12.57
N GLU A 121 10.50 12.16 13.25
CA GLU A 121 10.50 13.61 13.25
C GLU A 121 10.42 14.00 11.78
N MET A 122 9.32 14.62 11.36
CA MET A 122 9.24 15.16 10.02
C MET A 122 10.47 16.04 9.81
N PRO A 123 11.22 15.89 8.72
CA PRO A 123 12.35 16.78 8.47
C PRO A 123 11.83 18.22 8.49
N LYS A 124 12.25 18.99 9.51
CA LYS A 124 11.82 20.38 9.77
C LYS A 124 11.93 21.27 8.53
N GLN A 125 12.77 20.90 7.56
CA GLN A 125 13.01 21.60 6.30
C GLN A 125 11.77 21.75 5.41
N ILE A 126 10.82 20.81 5.41
CA ILE A 126 9.57 20.97 4.62
C ILE A 126 8.66 22.03 5.27
N SER A 127 8.69 22.15 6.61
CA SER A 127 7.80 23.08 7.34
C SER A 127 8.14 24.56 7.12
N GLU A 128 9.42 24.88 6.89
CA GLU A 128 9.84 26.25 6.62
C GLU A 128 9.49 26.70 5.19
N GLY A 129 9.63 25.81 4.20
CA GLY A 129 9.25 26.09 2.81
C GLY A 129 7.74 26.32 2.67
N VAL A 130 6.93 25.51 3.35
CA VAL A 130 5.46 25.64 3.37
C VAL A 130 5.01 26.89 4.13
N LYS A 131 5.70 27.27 5.22
CA LYS A 131 5.45 28.55 5.92
C LYS A 131 5.78 29.76 5.05
N LYS A 132 6.94 29.78 4.38
CA LYS A 132 7.32 30.88 3.47
C LYS A 132 6.36 31.05 2.29
N LEU A 133 5.77 29.96 1.80
CA LEU A 133 4.72 30.01 0.78
C LEU A 133 3.40 30.55 1.35
N ALA A 134 2.95 30.05 2.51
CA ALA A 134 1.73 30.53 3.16
C ALA A 134 1.79 32.03 3.53
N ASP A 135 2.96 32.52 3.97
CA ASP A 135 3.17 33.93 4.29
C ASP A 135 3.20 34.81 3.02
N LYS A 136 3.71 34.31 1.90
CA LYS A 136 3.66 35.03 0.60
C LYS A 136 2.23 35.23 0.07
N PHE A 137 1.33 34.29 0.34
CA PHE A 137 -0.08 34.41 -0.11
C PHE A 137 -0.94 35.27 0.81
N LYS A 138 -0.50 35.61 2.03
CA LYS A 138 -1.21 36.53 2.93
C LYS A 138 -0.98 38.02 2.61
N TYR A 139 0.03 38.34 1.83
CA TYR A 139 0.40 39.72 1.47
C TYR A 139 0.04 40.11 0.04
N ASN A 140 -0.68 39.25 -0.69
CA ASN A 140 -1.06 39.45 -2.09
C ASN A 140 -2.58 39.37 -2.32
N ASP A 141 -3.37 39.80 -1.34
CA ASP A 141 -4.75 40.24 -1.60
C ASP A 141 -4.70 41.77 -1.87
N PRO A 142 -4.95 42.24 -3.11
CA PRO A 142 -5.19 43.65 -3.40
C PRO A 142 -6.57 44.13 -2.90
#